data_AF-A0A1I1MTK2-F1
#
_entry.id   AF-A0A1I1MTK2-F1
#
_cell.length_a   1.000
_cell.length_b   1.000
_cell.length_c   1.000
_cell.angle_alpha   90.00
_cell.angle_beta   90.00
_cell.angle_gamma   90.00
#
_symmetry.space_group_name_H-M   'P 1'
#
loop_
_entity.id
_entity.type
_entity.pdbx_description
1 polymer ?
#
loop_
_entity_poly.entity_id
_entity_poly.type
_entity_poly.pdbx_seq_one_letter_code
_entity_poly.pdbx_strand_id
1 'polypeptide(L)'
;MDRIKIIVAVLGLTIAFTGCNSAKQDESVKSNNSSEAEIVTEEETNMSEHEDEPEECSETDTKDVGTNSDTSEPTFSEDDTTEQIAEKIEEKYGVDIVYGEDIRTVYEEEDETLKAEKYTDDSGIRKALAYVDEALGVFPQGLTEQLISADGSPMKIYLTGTISSDAELFEDGGIPAFANKNDTETYLSIDISPDGEINVPTVCHELTHIIDLTMTDMGTFSESKWGSLNPKGFSYTENYETYRDCEFTDKYCYASEKYFPRTLTQDADDVYFYYNYALTFAMEDRATLMEDLIVYMMWGYEIAPGLYSFPHVHDKAQYFLEAVRDSFDLNEEDVNKWQTSFEMLSAVTTDTPY
;
A
#
# COMPACT_ATOMS: atom_id res chain seq x y z
N MET A 1 -2.96 -28.58 9.66
CA MET A 1 -2.71 -27.14 9.82
C MET A 1 -3.22 -26.57 8.53
N ASP A 2 -4.37 -25.92 8.60
CA ASP A 2 -5.01 -25.34 7.43
C ASP A 2 -4.11 -24.17 7.00
N ARG A 3 -3.56 -24.25 5.78
CA ARG A 3 -2.70 -23.21 5.20
C ARG A 3 -3.61 -22.13 4.64
N ILE A 4 -3.48 -20.91 5.16
CA ILE A 4 -4.34 -19.80 4.73
C ILE A 4 -3.68 -19.10 3.54
N LYS A 5 -4.48 -18.88 2.49
CA LYS A 5 -4.12 -18.34 1.18
C LYS A 5 -4.26 -16.84 1.14
N ILE A 6 -3.50 -16.18 0.27
CA ILE A 6 -3.65 -14.75 0.02
C ILE A 6 -3.41 -14.44 -1.45
N ILE A 7 -4.37 -13.77 -2.06
CA ILE A 7 -4.28 -13.28 -3.43
C ILE A 7 -4.69 -11.82 -3.39
N VAL A 8 -3.74 -10.94 -3.70
CA VAL A 8 -3.98 -9.51 -3.59
C VAL A 8 -4.47 -8.95 -4.92
N ALA A 9 -5.54 -8.18 -4.87
CA ALA A 9 -5.94 -7.28 -5.95
C ALA A 9 -5.71 -5.83 -5.49
N VAL A 10 -4.46 -5.35 -5.57
CA VAL A 10 -4.16 -3.92 -5.42
C VAL A 10 -4.52 -3.23 -6.73
N LEU A 11 -5.61 -2.47 -6.75
CA LEU A 11 -5.82 -1.47 -7.79
C LEU A 11 -5.10 -0.20 -7.39
N GLY A 12 -4.16 0.25 -8.23
CA GLY A 12 -3.42 1.48 -8.03
C GLY A 12 -4.39 2.64 -7.79
N LEU A 13 -4.32 3.23 -6.60
CA LEU A 13 -4.93 4.53 -6.35
C LEU A 13 -4.14 5.57 -7.15
N THR A 14 -4.44 5.69 -8.44
CA THR A 14 -3.84 6.72 -9.29
C THR A 14 -4.42 8.07 -8.87
N ILE A 15 -3.78 8.75 -7.92
CA ILE A 15 -4.06 10.16 -7.65
C ILE A 15 -3.51 10.96 -8.84
N ALA A 16 -4.37 11.23 -9.81
CA ALA A 16 -4.06 12.12 -10.92
C ALA A 16 -3.89 13.55 -10.39
N PHE A 17 -2.64 13.96 -10.14
CA PHE A 17 -2.32 15.37 -9.92
C PHE A 17 -2.36 16.10 -11.27
N THR A 18 -3.48 16.76 -11.57
CA THR A 18 -3.49 17.82 -12.58
C THR A 18 -2.71 19.02 -12.04
N GLY A 19 -1.41 19.01 -12.32
CA GLY A 19 -0.53 20.14 -12.10
C GLY A 19 -1.10 21.38 -12.80
N CYS A 20 -1.39 22.39 -12.00
CA CYS A 20 -1.75 23.72 -12.43
C CYS A 20 -0.60 24.27 -13.29
N ASN A 21 -0.79 24.34 -14.61
CA ASN A 21 0.10 25.09 -15.48
C ASN A 21 -0.68 26.17 -16.22
N SER A 22 -0.18 27.38 -15.99
CA SER A 22 -0.57 28.68 -16.50
C SER A 22 -1.17 28.68 -17.92
N ALA A 23 -2.27 29.43 -18.03
CA ALA A 23 -2.90 29.84 -19.26
C ALA A 23 -1.91 30.43 -20.29
N LYS A 24 -2.02 29.94 -21.53
CA LYS A 24 -1.81 30.74 -22.74
C LYS A 24 -2.93 30.44 -23.73
N GLN A 25 -3.61 31.52 -24.14
CA GLN A 25 -4.58 31.56 -25.22
C GLN A 25 -3.94 31.13 -26.55
N ASP A 26 -4.66 30.37 -27.36
CA ASP A 26 -4.88 30.75 -28.76
C ASP A 26 -6.13 30.12 -29.37
N GLU A 27 -6.66 30.78 -30.39
CA GLU A 27 -8.04 30.75 -30.87
C GLU A 27 -8.46 29.56 -31.77
N SER A 28 -9.79 29.36 -31.80
CA SER A 28 -10.63 28.88 -32.91
C SER A 28 -10.80 27.37 -33.13
N VAL A 29 -12.04 26.86 -33.04
CA VAL A 29 -12.98 26.63 -34.16
C VAL A 29 -14.32 26.08 -33.63
N LYS A 30 -15.40 26.52 -34.29
CA LYS A 30 -16.83 26.31 -34.02
C LYS A 30 -17.32 24.85 -34.22
N SER A 31 -18.33 24.40 -33.47
CA SER A 31 -19.74 24.29 -33.95
C SER A 31 -20.70 23.54 -33.00
N ASN A 32 -21.82 24.23 -32.69
CA ASN A 32 -23.25 23.83 -32.57
C ASN A 32 -23.68 22.44 -32.06
N ASN A 33 -24.48 22.39 -30.97
CA ASN A 33 -25.98 22.38 -30.98
C ASN A 33 -26.54 22.17 -29.55
N SER A 34 -27.38 23.08 -29.02
CA SER A 34 -28.85 22.92 -28.81
C SER A 34 -29.24 21.87 -27.73
N SER A 35 -29.83 22.20 -26.57
CA SER A 35 -31.18 22.82 -26.43
C SER A 35 -31.51 23.16 -24.95
N GLU A 36 -32.27 24.25 -24.78
CA GLU A 36 -33.35 24.56 -23.81
C GLU A 36 -33.10 24.34 -22.29
N ALA A 37 -32.89 25.37 -21.46
CA ALA A 37 -33.76 26.48 -21.02
C ALA A 37 -34.61 26.15 -19.77
N GLU A 38 -34.30 26.80 -18.63
CA GLU A 38 -35.30 27.56 -17.86
C GLU A 38 -34.62 28.59 -16.95
N ILE A 39 -35.21 29.79 -16.95
CA ILE A 39 -34.79 31.01 -16.28
C ILE A 39 -35.68 31.19 -15.05
N VAL A 40 -35.12 31.52 -13.89
CA VAL A 40 -35.77 32.45 -12.94
C VAL A 40 -34.71 33.39 -12.37
N THR A 41 -35.00 34.67 -12.58
CA THR A 41 -34.30 35.91 -12.23
C THR A 41 -34.51 36.32 -10.77
N GLU A 42 -33.59 37.13 -10.24
CA GLU A 42 -33.76 38.31 -9.35
C GLU A 42 -32.46 38.48 -8.53
N GLU A 43 -31.85 39.63 -8.29
CA GLU A 43 -31.93 41.01 -8.77
C GLU A 43 -30.62 41.68 -8.26
N GLU A 44 -30.01 42.52 -9.07
CA GLU A 44 -28.77 43.24 -8.76
C GLU A 44 -28.99 44.35 -7.72
N THR A 45 -28.00 44.60 -6.85
CA THR A 45 -27.69 45.98 -6.42
C THR A 45 -26.18 46.21 -6.25
N ASN A 46 -25.63 46.82 -7.29
CA ASN A 46 -24.55 47.81 -7.42
C ASN A 46 -23.57 48.14 -6.27
N MET A 47 -22.29 48.09 -6.66
CA MET A 47 -21.24 49.12 -6.58
C MET A 47 -20.70 49.60 -5.22
N SER A 48 -19.39 49.35 -5.04
CA SER A 48 -18.42 50.39 -4.66
C SER A 48 -17.02 49.94 -5.08
N GLU A 49 -16.47 50.61 -6.10
CA GLU A 49 -15.05 50.63 -6.40
C GLU A 49 -14.29 51.38 -5.30
N HIS A 50 -13.16 50.84 -4.84
CA HIS A 50 -12.07 51.65 -4.32
C HIS A 50 -10.75 50.94 -4.63
N GLU A 51 -10.02 51.50 -5.58
CA GLU A 51 -8.59 51.32 -5.77
C GLU A 51 -7.85 51.99 -4.60
N ASP A 52 -6.87 51.32 -4.02
CA ASP A 52 -5.67 51.96 -3.47
C ASP A 52 -4.49 50.95 -3.45
N GLU A 53 -3.32 51.51 -3.73
CA GLU A 53 -2.01 50.92 -4.07
C GLU A 53 -1.27 50.19 -2.91
N PRO A 54 -0.15 49.49 -3.20
CA PRO A 54 0.41 48.46 -2.32
C PRO A 54 1.37 49.02 -1.25
N GLU A 55 1.31 48.48 -0.03
CA GLU A 55 2.33 48.70 1.00
C GLU A 55 3.37 47.58 1.01
N GLU A 56 4.64 47.99 0.95
CA GLU A 56 5.84 47.17 1.04
C GLU A 56 6.30 47.01 2.51
N CYS A 57 6.87 45.83 2.78
CA CYS A 57 7.86 45.50 3.82
C CYS A 57 7.43 45.43 5.31
N SER A 58 7.51 44.21 5.86
CA SER A 58 8.45 43.96 6.97
C SER A 58 8.87 42.49 7.03
N GLU A 59 10.18 42.27 6.97
CA GLU A 59 10.86 41.01 7.26
C GLU A 59 10.63 40.63 8.73
N THR A 60 10.25 39.39 8.99
CA THR A 60 10.44 38.77 10.30
C THR A 60 11.11 37.42 10.13
N ASP A 61 12.29 37.32 10.74
CA ASP A 61 13.12 36.12 10.85
C ASP A 61 12.32 34.93 11.38
N THR A 62 12.07 33.94 10.53
CA THR A 62 11.75 32.58 10.96
C THR A 62 12.98 31.70 10.80
N LYS A 63 13.38 31.13 11.94
CA LYS A 63 14.49 30.20 12.10
C LYS A 63 14.33 29.03 11.14
N ASP A 64 15.42 28.81 10.42
CA ASP A 64 15.78 27.61 9.67
C ASP A 64 15.47 26.34 10.50
N VAL A 65 14.33 25.71 10.22
CA VAL A 65 14.06 24.32 10.60
C VAL A 65 14.66 23.53 9.46
N GLY A 66 15.84 22.96 9.71
CA GLY A 66 16.61 22.21 8.73
C GLY A 66 15.74 21.17 8.04
N THR A 67 15.46 21.40 6.76
CA THR A 67 15.02 20.36 5.84
C THR A 67 16.18 19.39 5.68
N ASN A 68 16.17 18.32 6.47
CA ASN A 68 16.95 17.13 6.14
C ASN A 68 16.23 16.47 4.96
N SER A 69 16.41 17.02 3.75
CA SER A 69 16.19 16.25 2.53
C SER A 69 17.40 15.33 2.41
N ASP A 70 17.39 14.25 3.18
CA ASP A 70 18.25 13.12 2.89
C ASP A 70 17.67 12.46 1.64
N THR A 71 17.92 13.09 0.49
CA THR A 71 17.80 12.41 -0.79
C THR A 71 18.93 11.39 -0.77
N SER A 72 18.64 10.19 -0.26
CA SER A 72 19.53 9.05 -0.36
C SER A 72 20.06 9.01 -1.80
N GLU A 73 21.39 9.07 -1.96
CA GLU A 73 22.01 8.88 -3.26
C GLU A 73 21.42 7.62 -3.92
N PRO A 74 21.21 7.60 -5.25
CA PRO A 74 20.71 6.40 -5.91
C PRO A 74 21.62 5.23 -5.52
N THR A 75 21.02 4.20 -4.95
CA THR A 75 21.67 3.00 -4.44
C THR A 75 22.44 2.24 -5.54
N PHE A 76 22.15 2.56 -6.81
CA PHE A 76 22.73 1.92 -7.99
C PHE A 76 23.30 2.96 -8.98
N SER A 77 24.39 2.59 -9.63
CA SER A 77 24.99 3.37 -10.72
C SER A 77 24.12 3.26 -11.97
N GLU A 78 24.01 4.34 -12.75
CA GLU A 78 23.38 4.29 -14.08
C GLU A 78 24.03 3.25 -15.00
N ASP A 79 25.31 2.94 -14.78
CA ASP A 79 26.10 1.96 -15.53
C ASP A 79 25.88 0.50 -15.09
N ASP A 80 25.20 0.24 -13.97
CA ASP A 80 24.97 -1.12 -13.49
C ASP A 80 24.02 -1.89 -14.43
N THR A 81 24.37 -3.12 -14.76
CA THR A 81 23.46 -4.04 -15.46
C THR A 81 22.30 -4.46 -14.55
N THR A 82 21.21 -4.96 -15.14
CA THR A 82 20.06 -5.50 -14.39
C THR A 82 20.46 -6.61 -13.43
N GLU A 83 21.35 -7.50 -13.85
CA GLU A 83 21.92 -8.57 -13.01
C GLU A 83 22.69 -7.98 -11.82
N GLN A 84 23.53 -6.95 -12.04
CA GLN A 84 24.27 -6.29 -10.96
C GLN A 84 23.37 -5.54 -9.98
N ILE A 85 22.25 -4.97 -10.45
CA ILE A 85 21.27 -4.33 -9.57
C ILE A 85 20.58 -5.40 -8.72
N ALA A 86 20.14 -6.50 -9.33
CA ALA A 86 19.52 -7.62 -8.61
C ALA A 86 20.48 -8.19 -7.55
N GLU A 87 21.72 -8.53 -7.91
CA GLU A 87 22.73 -9.04 -6.98
C GLU A 87 22.97 -8.11 -5.78
N LYS A 88 22.96 -6.79 -5.99
CA LYS A 88 23.11 -5.81 -4.90
C LYS A 88 21.92 -5.80 -3.96
N ILE A 89 20.70 -5.95 -4.49
CA ILE A 89 19.47 -6.03 -3.67
C ILE A 89 19.47 -7.36 -2.90
N GLU A 90 19.83 -8.46 -3.55
CA GLU A 90 19.97 -9.78 -2.92
C GLU A 90 20.98 -9.75 -1.76
N GLU A 91 22.16 -9.16 -1.98
CA GLU A 91 23.19 -9.02 -0.93
C GLU A 91 22.73 -8.09 0.20
N LYS A 92 22.03 -7.00 -0.13
CA LYS A 92 21.59 -5.99 0.84
C LYS A 92 20.50 -6.50 1.79
N TYR A 93 19.58 -7.32 1.30
CA TYR A 93 18.38 -7.73 2.04
C TYR A 93 18.31 -9.24 2.32
N GLY A 94 19.25 -10.04 1.81
CA GLY A 94 19.24 -11.50 1.97
C GLY A 94 18.02 -12.17 1.36
N VAL A 95 17.68 -11.77 0.14
CA VAL A 95 16.60 -12.36 -0.70
C VAL A 95 17.19 -12.91 -1.99
N ASP A 96 16.45 -13.75 -2.70
CA ASP A 96 16.77 -14.20 -4.05
C ASP A 96 15.79 -13.55 -5.04
N ILE A 97 16.29 -12.93 -6.12
CA ILE A 97 15.46 -12.30 -7.14
C ILE A 97 15.45 -13.17 -8.40
N VAL A 98 14.26 -13.53 -8.85
CA VAL A 98 14.08 -14.37 -10.04
C VAL A 98 13.28 -13.60 -11.08
N TYR A 99 13.80 -13.50 -12.31
CA TYR A 99 13.17 -12.75 -13.40
C TYR A 99 13.50 -13.35 -14.77
N GLY A 100 12.88 -12.82 -15.83
CA GLY A 100 13.19 -13.22 -17.19
C GLY A 100 12.79 -14.66 -17.52
N GLU A 101 13.73 -15.43 -18.07
CA GLU A 101 13.48 -16.79 -18.51
C GLU A 101 13.40 -17.82 -17.38
N ASP A 102 13.86 -17.45 -16.17
CA ASP A 102 13.93 -18.33 -15.01
C ASP A 102 12.62 -18.33 -14.18
N ILE A 103 11.64 -17.50 -14.57
CA ILE A 103 10.32 -17.48 -13.96
C ILE A 103 9.60 -18.82 -14.14
N ARG A 104 9.14 -19.38 -13.00
CA ARG A 104 8.14 -20.46 -12.99
C ARG A 104 6.79 -19.90 -13.39
N THR A 105 6.08 -20.61 -14.26
CA THR A 105 4.86 -20.11 -14.90
C THR A 105 3.57 -20.71 -14.32
N VAL A 106 3.69 -21.64 -13.38
CA VAL A 106 2.56 -22.33 -12.75
C VAL A 106 2.84 -22.44 -11.26
N TYR A 107 1.84 -22.06 -10.47
CA TYR A 107 1.83 -22.13 -9.03
C TYR A 107 0.60 -22.95 -8.67
N GLU A 108 0.83 -24.23 -8.35
CA GLU A 108 -0.23 -25.15 -7.97
C GLU A 108 -0.57 -24.93 -6.49
N GLU A 109 -1.78 -24.44 -6.23
CA GLU A 109 -2.34 -24.29 -4.91
C GLU A 109 -3.47 -25.31 -4.71
N GLU A 110 -3.89 -25.54 -3.46
CA GLU A 110 -4.81 -26.64 -3.12
C GLU A 110 -6.18 -26.58 -3.85
N ASP A 111 -6.70 -25.37 -4.10
CA ASP A 111 -8.00 -25.18 -4.77
C ASP A 111 -7.95 -24.30 -6.03
N GLU A 112 -6.77 -23.86 -6.46
CA GLU A 112 -6.62 -23.04 -7.68
C GLU A 112 -5.21 -23.19 -8.28
N THR A 113 -5.07 -22.77 -9.53
CA THR A 113 -3.76 -22.69 -10.19
C THR A 113 -3.52 -21.27 -10.67
N LEU A 114 -2.53 -20.61 -10.07
CA LEU A 114 -2.05 -19.34 -10.58
C LEU A 114 -1.07 -19.58 -11.72
N LYS A 115 -1.20 -18.76 -12.77
CA LYS A 115 -0.32 -18.77 -13.93
C LYS A 115 0.30 -17.40 -14.05
N ALA A 116 1.63 -17.37 -14.08
CA ALA A 116 2.39 -16.16 -14.32
C ALA A 116 3.10 -16.26 -15.67
N GLU A 117 3.04 -15.20 -16.45
CA GLU A 117 3.81 -15.09 -17.68
C GLU A 117 5.28 -14.76 -17.38
N LYS A 118 6.15 -15.00 -18.37
CA LYS A 118 7.53 -14.51 -18.32
C LYS A 118 7.57 -13.06 -18.77
N TYR A 119 8.41 -12.27 -18.13
CA TYR A 119 8.66 -10.89 -18.55
C TYR A 119 10.16 -10.66 -18.74
N THR A 120 10.55 -10.26 -19.95
CA THR A 120 11.97 -10.17 -20.35
C THR A 120 12.38 -8.76 -20.80
N ASP A 121 11.51 -7.76 -20.65
CA ASP A 121 11.89 -6.38 -20.96
C ASP A 121 12.76 -5.79 -19.85
N ASP A 122 13.99 -5.46 -20.21
CA ASP A 122 15.03 -5.01 -19.28
C ASP A 122 14.63 -3.71 -18.55
N SER A 123 13.96 -2.78 -19.25
CA SER A 123 13.53 -1.52 -18.64
C SER A 123 12.46 -1.73 -17.58
N GLY A 124 11.48 -2.60 -17.85
CA GLY A 124 10.45 -2.96 -16.87
C GLY A 124 11.04 -3.69 -15.67
N ILE A 125 12.00 -4.61 -15.88
CA ILE A 125 12.69 -5.30 -14.79
C ILE A 125 13.47 -4.30 -13.93
N ARG A 126 14.27 -3.39 -14.52
CA ARG A 126 15.02 -2.38 -13.76
C ARG A 126 14.09 -1.46 -12.97
N LYS A 127 12.93 -1.09 -13.54
CA LYS A 127 11.91 -0.32 -12.82
C LYS A 127 11.37 -1.10 -11.62
N ALA A 128 11.08 -2.39 -11.80
CA ALA A 128 10.59 -3.24 -10.73
C ALA A 128 11.63 -3.43 -9.61
N LEU A 129 12.90 -3.62 -9.96
CA LEU A 129 14.00 -3.71 -9.00
C LEU A 129 14.12 -2.43 -8.15
N ALA A 130 13.88 -1.25 -8.74
CA ALA A 130 13.87 0.00 -7.98
C ALA A 130 12.72 0.02 -6.94
N TYR A 131 11.51 -0.40 -7.32
CA TYR A 131 10.40 -0.51 -6.36
C TYR A 131 10.65 -1.57 -5.29
N VAL A 132 11.28 -2.69 -5.63
CA VAL A 132 11.67 -3.72 -4.65
C VAL A 132 12.72 -3.17 -3.68
N ASP A 133 13.78 -2.50 -4.14
CA ASP A 133 14.77 -1.88 -3.24
C ASP A 133 14.13 -0.83 -2.32
N GLU A 134 13.24 0.00 -2.86
CA GLU A 134 12.51 1.01 -2.09
C GLU A 134 11.60 0.36 -1.04
N ALA A 135 10.84 -0.68 -1.42
CA ALA A 135 9.93 -1.41 -0.53
C ALA A 135 10.67 -2.11 0.61
N LEU A 136 11.70 -2.88 0.29
CA LEU A 136 12.49 -3.63 1.28
C LEU A 136 13.22 -2.68 2.24
N GLY A 137 13.63 -1.49 1.75
CA GLY A 137 14.34 -0.48 2.53
C GLY A 137 13.52 0.16 3.67
N VAL A 138 12.19 0.03 3.66
CA VAL A 138 11.32 0.55 4.74
C VAL A 138 11.28 -0.39 5.93
N PHE A 139 11.46 -1.69 5.70
CA PHE A 139 11.40 -2.69 6.75
C PHE A 139 12.68 -2.67 7.60
N PRO A 140 12.61 -2.99 8.90
CA PRO A 140 13.77 -3.01 9.76
C PRO A 140 14.84 -3.96 9.23
N GLN A 141 16.09 -3.50 9.25
CA GLN A 141 17.20 -4.35 8.85
C GLN A 141 17.22 -5.65 9.69
N GLY A 142 17.47 -6.78 9.04
CA GLY A 142 17.44 -8.11 9.64
C GLY A 142 16.12 -8.86 9.41
N LEU A 143 15.04 -8.17 9.01
CA LEU A 143 13.73 -8.80 8.85
C LEU A 143 13.71 -9.82 7.70
N THR A 144 14.09 -9.40 6.51
CA THR A 144 13.97 -10.20 5.28
C THR A 144 14.91 -11.41 5.29
N GLU A 145 16.08 -11.29 5.92
CA GLU A 145 17.02 -12.39 6.13
C GLU A 145 16.46 -13.51 7.01
N GLN A 146 15.41 -13.23 7.79
CA GLN A 146 14.72 -14.20 8.64
C GLN A 146 13.48 -14.82 7.97
N LEU A 147 13.05 -14.34 6.80
CA LEU A 147 11.91 -14.86 6.03
C LEU A 147 12.30 -16.06 5.17
N ILE A 148 12.94 -17.06 5.77
CA ILE A 148 13.54 -18.19 5.07
C ILE A 148 12.54 -19.31 4.76
N SER A 149 12.81 -20.06 3.70
CA SER A 149 12.14 -21.34 3.41
C SER A 149 12.50 -22.40 4.46
N ALA A 150 11.71 -23.47 4.54
CA ALA A 150 11.93 -24.54 5.52
C ALA A 150 13.28 -25.27 5.36
N ASP A 151 13.87 -25.24 4.16
CA ASP A 151 15.20 -25.79 3.87
C ASP A 151 16.35 -24.82 4.19
N GLY A 152 16.03 -23.60 4.64
CA GLY A 152 16.98 -22.54 4.96
C GLY A 152 17.33 -21.63 3.77
N SER A 153 16.68 -21.78 2.61
CA SER A 153 16.88 -20.84 1.50
C SER A 153 16.34 -19.44 1.84
N PRO A 154 16.91 -18.37 1.26
CA PRO A 154 16.30 -17.05 1.25
C PRO A 154 14.87 -17.05 0.67
N MET A 155 14.10 -16.03 1.04
CA MET A 155 12.84 -15.72 0.37
C MET A 155 13.10 -15.37 -1.09
N LYS A 156 12.21 -15.81 -1.99
CA LYS A 156 12.27 -15.48 -3.41
C LYS A 156 11.32 -14.34 -3.78
N ILE A 157 11.79 -13.42 -4.60
CA ILE A 157 10.99 -12.38 -5.24
C ILE A 157 10.95 -12.66 -6.74
N TYR A 158 9.79 -13.09 -7.23
CA TYR A 158 9.58 -13.37 -8.65
C TYR A 158 9.04 -12.12 -9.36
N LEU A 159 9.79 -11.60 -10.32
CA LEU A 159 9.36 -10.51 -11.20
C LEU A 159 8.76 -11.09 -12.48
N THR A 160 7.44 -11.24 -12.51
CA THR A 160 6.71 -11.96 -13.55
C THR A 160 6.03 -11.03 -14.55
N GLY A 161 5.58 -11.58 -15.67
CA GLY A 161 4.54 -10.93 -16.47
C GLY A 161 3.17 -11.12 -15.83
N THR A 162 2.12 -10.95 -16.63
CA THR A 162 0.73 -11.03 -16.16
C THR A 162 0.46 -12.29 -15.36
N ILE A 163 -0.14 -12.10 -14.18
CA ILE A 163 -0.57 -13.18 -13.31
C ILE A 163 -2.08 -13.35 -13.46
N SER A 164 -2.53 -14.59 -13.61
CA SER A 164 -3.94 -14.97 -13.75
C SER A 164 -4.25 -16.17 -12.88
N SER A 165 -5.49 -16.27 -12.40
CA SER A 165 -6.03 -17.48 -11.78
C SER A 165 -6.92 -18.21 -12.77
N ASP A 166 -7.02 -19.54 -12.64
CA ASP A 166 -8.07 -20.32 -13.30
C ASP A 166 -9.40 -20.29 -12.52
N ALA A 167 -9.42 -19.71 -11.33
CA ALA A 167 -10.63 -19.33 -10.61
C ALA A 167 -11.22 -18.04 -11.20
N GLU A 168 -12.56 -17.96 -11.28
CA GLU A 168 -13.32 -16.78 -11.77
C GLU A 168 -13.24 -15.56 -10.82
N LEU A 169 -12.29 -15.54 -9.87
CA LEU A 169 -12.19 -14.55 -8.80
C LEU A 169 -11.80 -13.14 -9.28
N PHE A 170 -11.17 -13.04 -10.45
CA PHE A 170 -10.64 -11.79 -11.01
C PHE A 170 -11.12 -11.63 -12.46
N GLU A 171 -12.40 -11.33 -12.66
CA GLU A 171 -13.04 -11.39 -13.99
C GLU A 171 -12.45 -10.43 -15.04
N ASP A 172 -11.67 -9.40 -14.69
CA ASP A 172 -11.21 -8.41 -15.70
C ASP A 172 -9.84 -7.73 -15.42
N GLY A 173 -9.13 -8.08 -14.36
CA GLY A 173 -7.83 -7.49 -14.02
C GLY A 173 -6.90 -8.58 -13.50
N GLY A 174 -5.70 -8.70 -14.08
CA GLY A 174 -4.69 -9.64 -13.60
C GLY A 174 -4.41 -9.45 -12.11
N ILE A 175 -3.80 -10.46 -11.49
CA ILE A 175 -3.38 -10.40 -10.09
C ILE A 175 -2.08 -9.56 -10.03
N PRO A 176 -2.06 -8.38 -9.39
CA PRO A 176 -0.86 -7.53 -9.35
C PRO A 176 0.29 -8.19 -8.61
N ALA A 177 0.00 -8.93 -7.54
CA ALA A 177 0.98 -9.72 -6.83
C ALA A 177 0.31 -10.80 -5.96
N PHE A 178 1.12 -11.75 -5.49
CA PHE A 178 0.70 -12.66 -4.43
C PHE A 178 1.90 -13.20 -3.66
N ALA A 179 1.69 -13.50 -2.38
CA ALA A 179 2.66 -14.06 -1.46
C ALA A 179 2.25 -15.47 -1.01
N ASN A 180 3.24 -16.35 -0.84
CA ASN A 180 3.00 -17.67 -0.24
C ASN A 180 4.23 -18.18 0.51
N LYS A 181 3.96 -19.02 1.51
CA LYS A 181 4.95 -19.77 2.27
C LYS A 181 4.50 -21.22 2.40
N ASN A 182 5.27 -22.13 1.84
CA ASN A 182 5.00 -23.56 1.90
C ASN A 182 6.25 -24.35 2.37
N ASP A 183 6.17 -25.69 2.37
CA ASP A 183 7.26 -26.55 2.87
C ASP A 183 8.55 -26.46 2.04
N THR A 184 8.47 -25.89 0.84
CA THR A 184 9.58 -25.84 -0.12
C THR A 184 10.08 -24.44 -0.38
N GLU A 185 9.20 -23.43 -0.38
CA GLU A 185 9.56 -22.07 -0.76
C GLU A 185 8.76 -21.05 0.06
N THR A 186 9.43 -19.97 0.44
CA THR A 186 8.85 -18.69 0.87
C THR A 186 9.05 -17.69 -0.26
N TYR A 187 7.98 -17.08 -0.77
CA TYR A 187 8.10 -16.20 -1.92
C TYR A 187 6.97 -15.19 -2.05
N LEU A 188 7.23 -14.13 -2.80
CA LEU A 188 6.21 -13.28 -3.40
C LEU A 188 6.46 -13.16 -4.91
N SER A 189 5.38 -13.07 -5.68
CA SER A 189 5.39 -12.91 -7.13
C SER A 189 4.69 -11.61 -7.49
N ILE A 190 5.29 -10.80 -8.36
CA ILE A 190 4.79 -9.48 -8.72
C ILE A 190 4.66 -9.39 -10.25
N ASP A 191 3.50 -8.95 -10.71
CA ASP A 191 3.26 -8.62 -12.11
C ASP A 191 3.94 -7.28 -12.46
N ILE A 192 5.03 -7.38 -13.22
CA ILE A 192 5.80 -6.22 -13.71
C ILE A 192 5.48 -5.89 -15.16
N SER A 193 4.43 -6.50 -15.73
CA SER A 193 3.93 -6.13 -17.04
C SER A 193 3.38 -4.69 -17.03
N PRO A 194 3.28 -4.04 -18.20
CA PRO A 194 2.76 -2.66 -18.27
C PRO A 194 1.39 -2.46 -17.63
N ASP A 195 0.56 -3.52 -17.60
CA ASP A 195 -0.78 -3.50 -17.04
C ASP A 195 -0.81 -3.93 -15.54
N GLY A 196 0.30 -4.43 -14.99
CA GLY A 196 0.39 -4.93 -13.61
C GLY A 196 0.55 -3.84 -12.53
N GLU A 197 0.77 -2.58 -12.93
CA GLU A 197 0.83 -1.40 -12.05
C GLU A 197 1.72 -1.55 -10.78
N ILE A 198 2.88 -2.23 -10.90
CA ILE A 198 3.82 -2.35 -9.77
C ILE A 198 4.12 -0.99 -9.10
N ASN A 199 3.97 -0.99 -7.78
CA ASN A 199 4.27 0.13 -6.90
C ASN A 199 4.74 -0.42 -5.54
N VAL A 200 5.34 0.45 -4.71
CA VAL A 200 5.87 0.05 -3.41
C VAL A 200 4.79 -0.48 -2.44
N PRO A 201 3.63 0.18 -2.28
CA PRO A 201 2.53 -0.33 -1.44
C PRO A 201 2.18 -1.79 -1.72
N THR A 202 2.06 -2.18 -3.01
CA THR A 202 1.81 -3.58 -3.39
C THR A 202 2.90 -4.52 -2.88
N VAL A 203 4.19 -4.18 -3.05
CA VAL A 203 5.29 -5.03 -2.57
C VAL A 203 5.28 -5.16 -1.05
N CYS A 204 5.03 -4.05 -0.35
CA CYS A 204 4.96 -4.01 1.11
C CYS A 204 3.76 -4.79 1.67
N HIS A 205 2.62 -4.74 0.98
CA HIS A 205 1.44 -5.51 1.29
C HIS A 205 1.75 -7.01 1.25
N GLU A 206 2.34 -7.50 0.16
CA GLU A 206 2.73 -8.90 0.00
C GLU A 206 3.80 -9.34 0.99
N LEU A 207 4.77 -8.46 1.27
CA LEU A 207 5.79 -8.76 2.26
C LEU A 207 5.18 -8.89 3.67
N THR A 208 4.16 -8.09 3.98
CA THR A 208 3.42 -8.19 5.25
C THR A 208 2.77 -9.56 5.41
N HIS A 209 2.26 -10.15 4.33
CA HIS A 209 1.75 -11.51 4.35
C HIS A 209 2.82 -12.56 4.68
N ILE A 210 4.02 -12.44 4.12
CA ILE A 210 5.11 -13.36 4.45
C ILE A 210 5.54 -13.22 5.91
N ILE A 211 5.61 -11.98 6.42
CA ILE A 211 5.91 -11.69 7.82
C ILE A 211 4.87 -12.36 8.73
N ASP A 212 3.59 -12.18 8.42
CA ASP A 212 2.46 -12.75 9.15
C ASP A 212 2.47 -14.28 9.17
N LEU A 213 2.61 -14.91 8.00
CA LEU A 213 2.75 -16.37 7.87
C LEU A 213 3.94 -16.88 8.69
N THR A 214 5.05 -16.15 8.67
CA THR A 214 6.26 -16.53 9.42
C THR A 214 6.04 -16.45 10.93
N MET A 215 5.45 -15.36 11.45
CA MET A 215 5.13 -15.25 12.88
C MET A 215 4.11 -16.30 13.33
N THR A 216 3.15 -16.63 12.46
CA THR A 216 2.16 -17.69 12.71
C THR A 216 2.84 -19.06 12.82
N ASP A 217 3.75 -19.39 11.90
CA ASP A 217 4.52 -20.64 11.93
C ASP A 217 5.44 -20.73 13.16
N MET A 218 6.01 -19.61 13.58
CA MET A 218 6.81 -19.51 14.80
C MET A 218 5.96 -19.61 16.07
N GLY A 219 4.65 -19.45 15.98
CA GLY A 219 3.72 -19.40 17.10
C GLY A 219 3.88 -18.16 17.97
N THR A 220 4.48 -17.09 17.43
CA THR A 220 4.69 -15.81 18.10
C THR A 220 3.53 -14.84 17.88
N PHE A 221 2.75 -15.04 16.81
CA PHE A 221 1.50 -14.31 16.57
C PHE A 221 0.28 -15.09 17.06
N SER A 222 -0.62 -14.43 17.79
CA SER A 222 -1.88 -15.04 18.26
C SER A 222 -3.09 -14.56 17.46
N GLU A 223 -3.60 -15.42 16.58
CA GLU A 223 -4.86 -15.19 15.85
C GLU A 223 -6.04 -14.96 16.80
N SER A 224 -6.08 -15.67 17.93
CA SER A 224 -7.15 -15.48 18.93
C SER A 224 -7.11 -14.10 19.58
N LYS A 225 -5.91 -13.53 19.77
CA LYS A 225 -5.73 -12.18 20.29
C LYS A 225 -6.09 -11.16 19.22
N TRP A 226 -5.64 -11.34 17.97
CA TRP A 226 -6.05 -10.52 16.83
C TRP A 226 -7.58 -10.45 16.71
N GLY A 227 -8.24 -11.61 16.66
CA GLY A 227 -9.69 -11.71 16.57
C GLY A 227 -10.43 -11.09 17.76
N SER A 228 -9.80 -10.95 18.93
CA SER A 228 -10.40 -10.26 20.09
C SER A 228 -10.42 -8.74 19.96
N LEU A 229 -9.64 -8.18 19.03
CA LEU A 229 -9.61 -6.76 18.69
C LEU A 229 -10.68 -6.39 17.65
N ASN A 230 -11.34 -7.38 17.05
CA ASN A 230 -12.45 -7.16 16.12
C ASN A 230 -13.77 -6.88 16.85
N PRO A 231 -14.77 -6.30 16.15
CA PRO A 231 -16.08 -6.05 16.72
C PRO A 231 -16.73 -7.34 17.24
N LYS A 232 -17.53 -7.21 18.30
CA LYS A 232 -18.23 -8.37 18.86
C LYS A 232 -19.17 -9.02 17.83
N GLY A 233 -18.96 -10.31 17.57
CA GLY A 233 -19.78 -11.08 16.63
C GLY A 233 -19.37 -10.91 15.17
N PHE A 234 -18.26 -10.21 14.90
CA PHE A 234 -17.65 -10.11 13.59
C PHE A 234 -16.99 -11.42 13.17
N SER A 235 -17.03 -11.69 11.88
CA SER A 235 -16.20 -12.66 11.18
C SER A 235 -15.81 -12.09 9.82
N TYR A 236 -14.59 -12.39 9.38
CA TYR A 236 -14.15 -12.08 8.02
C TYR A 236 -15.05 -12.80 6.99
N THR A 237 -15.14 -12.26 5.78
CA THR A 237 -15.98 -12.85 4.73
C THR A 237 -15.39 -14.14 4.17
N GLU A 238 -14.07 -14.34 4.33
CA GLU A 238 -13.30 -15.47 3.84
C GLU A 238 -13.48 -15.69 2.32
N ASN A 239 -13.70 -14.59 1.59
CA ASN A 239 -13.82 -14.59 0.13
C ASN A 239 -13.55 -13.20 -0.46
N TYR A 240 -13.03 -13.20 -1.69
CA TYR A 240 -12.77 -11.99 -2.48
C TYR A 240 -13.95 -11.55 -3.37
N GLU A 241 -15.00 -12.36 -3.51
CA GLU A 241 -16.13 -12.05 -4.41
C GLU A 241 -17.15 -11.09 -3.80
N THR A 242 -17.39 -11.18 -2.49
CA THR A 242 -18.54 -10.53 -1.83
C THR A 242 -18.16 -9.44 -0.83
N TYR A 243 -16.87 -9.18 -0.61
CA TYR A 243 -16.42 -8.21 0.40
C TYR A 243 -16.92 -6.79 0.14
N ARG A 244 -17.12 -6.42 -1.13
CA ARG A 244 -17.66 -5.10 -1.52
C ARG A 244 -19.08 -4.88 -1.01
N ASP A 245 -19.86 -5.93 -0.83
CA ASP A 245 -21.24 -5.89 -0.32
C ASP A 245 -21.36 -6.38 1.13
N CYS A 246 -20.24 -6.46 1.86
CA CYS A 246 -20.24 -6.83 3.26
C CYS A 246 -21.09 -5.88 4.12
N GLU A 247 -21.97 -6.43 4.96
CA GLU A 247 -22.84 -5.64 5.85
C GLU A 247 -22.06 -4.82 6.89
N PHE A 248 -20.80 -5.17 7.11
CA PHE A 248 -19.91 -4.49 8.04
C PHE A 248 -19.21 -3.26 7.44
N THR A 249 -19.19 -3.12 6.11
CA THR A 249 -18.50 -2.03 5.40
C THR A 249 -18.96 -0.66 5.91
N ASP A 250 -20.27 -0.41 5.89
CA ASP A 250 -20.84 0.89 6.28
C ASP A 250 -20.79 1.16 7.79
N LYS A 251 -20.36 0.17 8.59
CA LYS A 251 -20.41 0.20 10.05
C LYS A 251 -19.03 0.26 10.70
N TYR A 252 -18.03 -0.39 10.10
CA TYR A 252 -16.75 -0.58 10.76
C TYR A 252 -15.53 -0.13 9.94
N CYS A 253 -15.71 0.28 8.68
CA CYS A 253 -14.62 0.72 7.81
C CYS A 253 -14.48 2.26 7.76
N TYR A 254 -13.25 2.76 7.79
CA TYR A 254 -12.96 4.19 7.58
C TYR A 254 -13.37 4.65 6.16
N ALA A 255 -13.06 3.84 5.15
CA ALA A 255 -13.37 4.09 3.74
C ALA A 255 -14.04 2.88 3.08
N SER A 256 -14.54 3.07 1.86
CA SER A 256 -15.14 1.98 1.08
C SER A 256 -14.96 2.20 -0.43
N GLU A 257 -14.49 1.16 -1.12
CA GLU A 257 -14.46 1.10 -2.58
C GLU A 257 -15.85 1.19 -3.20
N LYS A 258 -16.87 0.66 -2.51
CA LYS A 258 -18.26 0.67 -2.99
C LYS A 258 -18.78 2.09 -3.25
N TYR A 259 -18.23 3.08 -2.55
CA TYR A 259 -18.66 4.48 -2.62
C TYR A 259 -17.53 5.42 -3.08
N PHE A 260 -16.62 4.91 -3.92
CA PHE A 260 -15.36 5.52 -4.36
C PHE A 260 -15.36 7.06 -4.62
N PRO A 261 -14.34 7.77 -4.11
CA PRO A 261 -13.78 7.70 -2.77
C PRO A 261 -14.60 8.60 -1.83
N ARG A 262 -15.14 8.04 -0.74
CA ARG A 262 -15.78 8.80 0.32
C ARG A 262 -15.37 8.24 1.67
N THR A 263 -14.77 9.07 2.51
CA THR A 263 -14.65 8.79 3.95
C THR A 263 -16.05 8.58 4.50
N LEU A 264 -16.28 7.44 5.13
CA LEU A 264 -17.51 7.20 5.85
C LEU A 264 -17.40 8.00 7.15
N THR A 265 -18.26 9.00 7.33
CA THR A 265 -18.35 9.76 8.56
C THR A 265 -18.94 8.87 9.64
N GLN A 266 -18.08 8.11 10.32
CA GLN A 266 -18.46 7.22 11.41
C GLN A 266 -17.98 7.82 12.73
N ASP A 267 -18.62 7.46 13.83
CA ASP A 267 -18.07 7.77 15.15
C ASP A 267 -16.72 7.04 15.29
N ALA A 268 -15.73 7.72 15.87
CA ALA A 268 -14.37 7.19 15.96
C ALA A 268 -14.28 5.83 16.67
N ASP A 269 -15.19 5.59 17.63
CA ASP A 269 -15.30 4.34 18.39
C ASP A 269 -15.89 3.18 17.57
N ASP A 270 -16.42 3.44 16.38
CA ASP A 270 -17.00 2.42 15.50
C ASP A 270 -16.04 1.99 14.37
N VAL A 271 -14.88 2.64 14.20
CA VAL A 271 -13.93 2.30 13.12
C VAL A 271 -12.94 1.22 13.59
N TYR A 272 -12.95 0.07 12.91
CA TYR A 272 -12.08 -1.09 13.18
C TYR A 272 -11.20 -1.51 12.00
N PHE A 273 -11.51 -1.04 10.79
CA PHE A 273 -10.87 -1.45 9.55
C PHE A 273 -10.59 -0.24 8.67
N TYR A 274 -9.52 -0.28 7.88
CA TYR A 274 -9.20 0.80 6.94
C TYR A 274 -10.27 0.90 5.83
N TYR A 275 -10.46 -0.15 5.03
CA TYR A 275 -11.51 -0.19 4.01
C TYR A 275 -12.08 -1.60 3.87
N ASN A 276 -13.08 -1.77 3.00
CA ASN A 276 -13.83 -3.01 2.88
C ASN A 276 -12.97 -4.22 2.46
N TYR A 277 -11.82 -4.03 1.81
CA TYR A 277 -10.92 -5.15 1.48
C TYR A 277 -10.34 -5.82 2.73
N ALA A 278 -10.08 -5.07 3.80
CA ALA A 278 -9.66 -5.59 5.10
C ALA A 278 -10.68 -6.54 5.74
N LEU A 279 -11.92 -6.62 5.22
CA LEU A 279 -12.95 -7.54 5.71
C LEU A 279 -12.85 -8.94 5.09
N THR A 280 -12.01 -9.14 4.07
CA THR A 280 -11.85 -10.40 3.35
C THR A 280 -11.24 -11.50 4.23
N PHE A 281 -10.03 -11.26 4.75
CA PHE A 281 -9.28 -12.17 5.61
C PHE A 281 -8.53 -11.38 6.69
N ALA A 282 -8.19 -12.06 7.79
CA ALA A 282 -7.42 -11.46 8.87
C ALA A 282 -6.03 -10.95 8.43
N MET A 283 -5.42 -11.63 7.46
CA MET A 283 -4.12 -11.24 6.92
C MET A 283 -4.22 -9.99 6.03
N GLU A 284 -5.35 -9.80 5.36
CA GLU A 284 -5.64 -8.62 4.52
C GLU A 284 -5.89 -7.38 5.39
N ASP A 285 -6.58 -7.56 6.51
CA ASP A 285 -6.71 -6.54 7.56
C ASP A 285 -5.33 -6.07 8.06
N ARG A 286 -4.40 -7.00 8.29
CA ARG A 286 -3.04 -6.68 8.74
C ARG A 286 -2.21 -6.00 7.65
N ALA A 287 -2.25 -6.51 6.43
CA ALA A 287 -1.50 -5.95 5.31
C ALA A 287 -1.98 -4.56 4.91
N THR A 288 -3.29 -4.31 4.89
CA THR A 288 -3.83 -2.98 4.58
C THR A 288 -3.51 -1.94 5.65
N LEU A 289 -3.39 -2.34 6.93
CA LEU A 289 -2.84 -1.44 7.96
C LEU A 289 -1.36 -1.14 7.68
N MET A 290 -0.53 -2.15 7.49
CA MET A 290 0.89 -1.94 7.23
C MET A 290 1.14 -1.08 5.98
N GLU A 291 0.33 -1.23 4.94
CA GLU A 291 0.39 -0.43 3.72
C GLU A 291 0.31 1.09 4.00
N ASP A 292 -0.69 1.53 4.78
CA ASP A 292 -0.87 2.95 5.10
C ASP A 292 0.27 3.49 5.97
N LEU A 293 0.75 2.71 6.95
CA LEU A 293 1.90 3.08 7.79
C LEU A 293 3.17 3.26 6.94
N ILE A 294 3.42 2.32 6.03
CA ILE A 294 4.61 2.33 5.17
C ILE A 294 4.56 3.50 4.19
N VAL A 295 3.41 3.78 3.58
CA VAL A 295 3.25 4.95 2.71
C VAL A 295 3.59 6.25 3.44
N TYR A 296 3.12 6.40 4.67
CA TYR A 296 3.49 7.55 5.48
C TYR A 296 5.00 7.62 5.75
N MET A 297 5.61 6.50 6.12
CA MET A 297 7.05 6.44 6.39
C MET A 297 7.91 6.82 5.19
N MET A 298 7.48 6.44 3.99
CA MET A 298 8.24 6.67 2.76
C MET A 298 8.08 8.08 2.23
N TRP A 299 6.84 8.58 2.19
CA TRP A 299 6.50 9.76 1.41
C TRP A 299 5.89 10.89 2.26
N GLY A 300 5.71 10.68 3.56
CA GLY A 300 5.27 11.70 4.51
C GLY A 300 3.81 12.09 4.40
N TYR A 301 2.97 11.29 3.73
CA TYR A 301 1.53 11.50 3.64
C TYR A 301 0.76 10.22 3.98
N GLU A 302 -0.45 10.38 4.50
CA GLU A 302 -1.37 9.27 4.82
C GLU A 302 -2.29 9.00 3.63
N ILE A 303 -2.49 7.73 3.28
CA ILE A 303 -3.56 7.34 2.34
C ILE A 303 -4.91 7.48 3.06
N ALA A 304 -4.91 7.17 4.36
CA ALA A 304 -6.04 7.23 5.26
C ALA A 304 -5.80 8.22 6.40
N PRO A 305 -5.96 9.54 6.17
CA PRO A 305 -5.64 10.54 7.17
C PRO A 305 -6.34 10.33 8.52
N GLY A 306 -5.57 10.20 9.59
CA GLY A 306 -6.06 10.00 10.96
C GLY A 306 -6.50 8.58 11.28
N LEU A 307 -6.25 7.60 10.41
CA LEU A 307 -6.67 6.21 10.58
C LEU A 307 -6.20 5.62 11.93
N TYR A 308 -4.96 5.88 12.33
CA TYR A 308 -4.40 5.36 13.59
C TYR A 308 -4.88 6.08 14.84
N SER A 309 -5.62 7.19 14.70
CA SER A 309 -6.26 7.86 15.84
C SER A 309 -7.50 7.14 16.34
N PHE A 310 -8.09 6.25 15.52
CA PHE A 310 -9.24 5.45 15.90
C PHE A 310 -8.82 4.35 16.89
N PRO A 311 -9.45 4.24 18.08
CA PRO A 311 -8.95 3.38 19.16
C PRO A 311 -8.79 1.91 18.76
N HIS A 312 -9.70 1.36 17.97
CA HIS A 312 -9.64 -0.05 17.58
C HIS A 312 -8.60 -0.32 16.49
N VAL A 313 -8.40 0.65 15.58
CA VAL A 313 -7.32 0.57 14.58
C VAL A 313 -5.96 0.73 15.24
N HIS A 314 -5.84 1.67 16.19
CA HIS A 314 -4.65 1.84 17.03
C HIS A 314 -4.27 0.53 17.71
N ASP A 315 -5.20 -0.09 18.44
CA ASP A 315 -4.93 -1.33 19.19
C ASP A 315 -4.49 -2.48 18.28
N LYS A 316 -5.05 -2.57 17.06
CA LYS A 316 -4.66 -3.55 16.05
C LYS A 316 -3.24 -3.30 15.53
N ALA A 317 -2.97 -2.09 15.05
CA ALA A 317 -1.67 -1.72 14.52
C ALA A 317 -0.57 -1.90 15.58
N GLN A 318 -0.81 -1.44 16.80
CA GLN A 318 0.11 -1.61 17.91
C GLN A 318 0.39 -3.10 18.18
N TYR A 319 -0.65 -3.94 18.26
CA TYR A 319 -0.45 -5.37 18.51
C TYR A 319 0.34 -6.06 17.39
N PHE A 320 0.10 -5.70 16.12
CA PHE A 320 0.87 -6.26 15.00
C PHE A 320 2.34 -5.82 15.04
N LEU A 321 2.60 -4.53 15.25
CA LEU A 321 3.97 -3.98 15.36
C LEU A 321 4.74 -4.59 16.53
N GLU A 322 4.10 -4.75 17.69
CA GLU A 322 4.68 -5.44 18.85
C GLU A 322 5.01 -6.89 18.52
N ALA A 323 4.10 -7.60 17.83
CA ALA A 323 4.35 -8.99 17.44
C ALA A 323 5.51 -9.12 16.46
N VAL A 324 5.67 -8.21 15.50
CA VAL A 324 6.83 -8.18 14.59
C VAL A 324 8.10 -7.97 15.40
N ARG A 325 8.14 -6.95 16.26
CA ARG A 325 9.30 -6.66 17.11
C ARG A 325 9.70 -7.86 17.98
N ASP A 326 8.73 -8.55 18.57
CA ASP A 326 8.99 -9.67 19.48
C ASP A 326 9.36 -10.97 18.74
N SER A 327 9.03 -11.07 17.44
CA SER A 327 9.25 -12.28 16.64
C SER A 327 10.62 -12.33 15.99
N PHE A 328 11.19 -11.19 15.62
CA PHE A 328 12.40 -11.13 14.78
C PHE A 328 13.57 -10.44 15.50
N ASP A 329 14.80 -10.86 15.19
CA ASP A 329 16.00 -10.15 15.63
C ASP A 329 16.24 -8.95 14.71
N LEU A 330 15.75 -7.77 15.11
CA LEU A 330 15.69 -6.59 14.25
C LEU A 330 16.63 -5.47 14.74
N ASN A 331 17.07 -4.63 13.81
CA ASN A 331 17.73 -3.39 14.16
C ASN A 331 16.79 -2.48 14.97
N GLU A 332 17.14 -2.23 16.23
CA GLU A 332 16.34 -1.41 17.16
C GLU A 332 16.15 0.03 16.67
N GLU A 333 17.08 0.62 15.91
CA GLU A 333 16.91 1.97 15.36
C GLU A 333 15.74 2.00 14.37
N ASP A 334 15.66 1.02 13.48
CA ASP A 334 14.60 0.95 12.48
C ASP A 334 13.25 0.60 13.10
N VAL A 335 13.23 -0.30 14.08
CA VAL A 335 12.03 -0.58 14.88
C VAL A 335 11.53 0.68 15.60
N ASN A 336 12.44 1.50 16.13
CA ASN A 336 12.07 2.76 16.76
C ASN A 336 11.53 3.79 15.75
N LYS A 337 11.99 3.78 14.48
CA LYS A 337 11.41 4.62 13.42
C LYS A 337 9.96 4.22 13.16
N TRP A 338 9.67 2.92 13.02
CA TRP A 338 8.31 2.40 12.89
C TRP A 338 7.42 2.86 14.05
N GLN A 339 7.88 2.63 15.29
CA GLN A 339 7.15 3.00 16.50
C GLN A 339 6.89 4.51 16.58
N THR A 340 7.89 5.34 16.27
CA THR A 340 7.76 6.80 16.30
C THR A 340 6.76 7.28 15.24
N SER A 341 6.83 6.75 14.02
CA SER A 341 5.87 7.09 12.95
C SER A 341 4.45 6.70 13.34
N PHE A 342 4.25 5.49 13.87
CA PHE A 342 2.95 5.05 14.39
C PHE A 342 2.43 5.98 15.49
N GLU A 343 3.26 6.31 16.49
CA GLU A 343 2.87 7.22 17.58
C GLU A 343 2.51 8.63 17.08
N MET A 344 3.21 9.13 16.05
CA MET A 344 2.88 10.41 15.43
C MET A 344 1.51 10.37 14.74
N LEU A 345 1.23 9.31 13.98
CA LEU A 345 -0.05 9.11 13.30
C LEU A 345 -1.21 8.93 14.29
N SER A 346 -1.00 8.18 15.37
CA SER A 346 -1.98 7.99 16.44
C SER A 346 -2.30 9.27 17.21
N ALA A 347 -1.39 10.25 17.22
CA ALA A 347 -1.59 11.52 17.92
C ALA A 347 -2.41 12.54 17.12
N VAL A 348 -2.65 12.31 15.82
CA VAL A 348 -3.40 13.24 14.98
C VAL A 348 -4.89 13.16 15.33
N THR A 349 -5.46 14.25 15.83
CA THR A 349 -6.90 14.29 16.13
C THR A 349 -7.72 14.55 14.88
N THR A 350 -8.95 14.06 14.83
CA THR A 350 -9.94 14.31 13.76
C THR A 350 -10.29 15.79 13.55
N ASP A 351 -9.90 16.67 14.48
CA ASP A 351 -10.05 18.14 14.39
C ASP A 351 -8.90 18.82 13.64
N THR A 352 -7.90 18.07 13.17
CA THR A 352 -6.85 18.59 12.30
C THR A 352 -7.43 18.68 10.90
N PRO A 353 -7.63 19.89 10.33
CA PRO A 353 -8.10 19.99 8.96
C PRO A 353 -7.03 19.41 8.05
N TYR A 354 -7.39 18.35 7.32
CA TYR A 354 -6.61 17.82 6.20
C TYR A 354 -6.87 18.63 4.94
#